data_AF-A0A7W0H4T8-F1
#
_entry.id   AF-A0A7W0H4T8-F1
#
_cell.length_a   1.000
_cell.length_b   1.000
_cell.length_c   1.000
_cell.angle_alpha   90.00
_cell.angle_beta   90.00
_cell.angle_gamma   90.00
#
_symmetry.space_group_name_H-M   'P 1'
#
loop_
_entity.id
_entity.type
_entity.pdbx_description
1 polymer ?
#
loop_
_entity_poly.entity_id
_entity_poly.type
_entity_poly.pdbx_seq_one_letter_code
_entity_poly.pdbx_strand_id
1 'polypeptide(L)'
;MQVTRLELRDFRNYEAAELELPVGVAVVVGPNGAGKTNLLEGVYFGCTGGSPRTSNERELVRRGAAVARVVIDTRDADAAHRLEAGFQPGEAKHLRVDGNSVASFAALDARPLVSVFLPERLELVKGAPASRRAHLDQVVAALWPARAGGRSAYSRALAQRNALLARIRTGASSPSALDAWDAELAREGVALMEDRAGAIEGLREPFARLAGQLGLPGPAEVRYRPRSGATDAAGLAVELA
;
A
#
# COMPACT_ATOMS: atom_id res chain seq x y z
N MET A 1 11.57 15.11 -1.75
CA MET A 1 11.78 14.19 -2.88
C MET A 1 10.82 14.51 -4.02
N GLN A 2 11.33 14.60 -5.23
CA GLN A 2 10.63 14.92 -6.48
C GLN A 2 10.85 13.78 -7.48
N VAL A 3 9.81 13.40 -8.22
CA VAL A 3 9.98 12.55 -9.42
C VAL A 3 10.39 13.45 -10.58
N THR A 4 11.56 13.20 -11.17
CA THR A 4 12.13 14.02 -12.26
C THR A 4 11.97 13.37 -13.62
N ARG A 5 11.78 12.05 -13.69
CA ARG A 5 11.56 11.31 -14.93
C ARG A 5 10.60 10.15 -14.72
N LEU A 6 9.82 9.84 -15.74
CA LEU A 6 8.99 8.65 -15.85
C LEU A 6 9.28 7.94 -17.17
N GLU A 7 9.62 6.65 -17.11
CA GLU A 7 9.65 5.76 -18.26
C GLU A 7 8.58 4.68 -18.10
N LEU A 8 7.77 4.46 -19.14
CA LEU A 8 6.76 3.41 -19.22
C LEU A 8 7.07 2.49 -20.40
N ARG A 9 6.96 1.18 -20.20
CA ARG A 9 6.97 0.17 -21.26
C ARG A 9 5.85 -0.83 -21.04
N ASP A 10 5.04 -1.04 -22.08
CA ASP A 10 3.91 -1.96 -22.08
C ASP A 10 2.99 -1.81 -20.85
N PHE A 11 2.76 -0.56 -20.45
CA PHE A 11 1.98 -0.21 -19.27
C PHE A 11 0.63 0.36 -19.69
N ARG A 12 -0.47 -0.30 -19.32
CA ARG A 12 -1.85 0.07 -19.67
C ARG A 12 -2.03 0.23 -21.19
N ASN A 13 -2.17 1.46 -21.68
CA ASN A 13 -2.31 1.77 -23.11
C ASN A 13 -1.00 2.30 -23.73
N TYR A 14 0.08 2.43 -22.95
CA TYR A 14 1.38 2.88 -23.42
C TYR A 14 2.23 1.67 -23.84
N GLU A 15 2.60 1.59 -25.11
CA GLU A 15 3.69 0.71 -25.55
C GLU A 15 5.03 1.24 -25.05
N ALA A 16 5.26 2.54 -25.23
CA ALA A 16 6.38 3.26 -24.66
C ALA A 16 5.96 4.70 -24.36
N ALA A 17 6.45 5.24 -23.24
CA ALA A 17 6.41 6.67 -22.97
C ALA A 17 7.61 7.06 -22.11
N GLU A 18 8.13 8.26 -22.35
CA GLU A 18 9.21 8.84 -21.57
C GLU A 18 8.93 10.32 -21.36
N LEU A 19 9.00 10.76 -20.11
CA LEU A 19 8.71 12.14 -19.73
C LEU A 19 9.71 12.63 -18.71
N GLU A 20 10.22 13.84 -18.93
CA GLU A 20 10.84 14.65 -17.88
C GLU A 20 9.75 15.44 -17.16
N LEU A 21 9.80 15.44 -15.83
CA LEU A 21 8.82 16.10 -14.97
C LEU A 21 9.44 17.36 -14.36
N PRO A 22 8.86 18.55 -14.59
CA PRO A 22 9.38 19.78 -14.04
C PRO A 22 9.16 19.86 -12.52
N VAL A 23 9.86 20.79 -11.88
CA VAL A 23 9.53 21.20 -10.51
C VAL A 23 8.18 21.91 -10.52
N GLY A 24 7.31 21.57 -9.56
CA GLY A 24 6.01 22.22 -9.41
C GLY A 24 4.90 21.49 -10.16
N VAL A 25 4.07 22.24 -10.90
CA VAL A 25 2.85 21.72 -11.51
C VAL A 25 3.08 21.32 -12.96
N ALA A 26 2.89 20.04 -13.27
CA ALA A 26 2.83 19.52 -14.64
C ALA A 26 1.37 19.30 -15.05
N VAL A 27 0.98 19.82 -16.22
CA VAL A 27 -0.38 19.67 -16.75
C VAL A 27 -0.34 18.76 -17.98
N VAL A 28 -1.06 17.64 -17.91
CA VAL A 28 -1.18 16.68 -19.02
C VAL A 28 -2.53 16.85 -19.70
N VAL A 29 -2.53 17.31 -20.95
CA VAL A 29 -3.74 17.60 -21.74
C VAL A 29 -3.89 16.61 -22.90
N GLY A 30 -5.13 16.39 -23.33
CA GLY A 30 -5.44 15.50 -24.43
C GLY A 30 -6.87 14.98 -24.38
N PRO A 31 -7.35 14.30 -25.43
CA PRO A 31 -8.71 13.80 -25.49
C PRO A 31 -8.98 12.74 -24.41
N ASN A 32 -10.25 12.48 -24.13
CA ASN A 32 -10.65 11.38 -23.25
C ASN A 32 -10.20 10.04 -23.84
N GLY A 33 -9.73 9.13 -22.97
CA GLY A 33 -9.16 7.86 -23.41
C GLY A 33 -7.70 7.90 -23.87
N ALA A 34 -7.06 9.07 -23.96
CA ALA A 34 -5.67 9.21 -24.41
C ALA A 34 -4.61 8.61 -23.45
N GLY A 35 -5.00 8.11 -22.27
CA GLY A 35 -4.07 7.54 -21.28
C GLY A 35 -3.62 8.50 -20.18
N LYS A 36 -4.15 9.72 -20.10
CA LYS A 36 -3.79 10.71 -19.06
C LYS A 36 -3.82 10.12 -17.63
N THR A 37 -4.88 9.40 -17.29
CA THR A 37 -5.01 8.72 -15.98
C THR A 37 -4.04 7.55 -15.83
N ASN A 38 -3.74 6.84 -16.93
CA ASN A 38 -2.76 5.74 -16.92
C ASN A 38 -1.33 6.26 -16.69
N LEU A 39 -1.03 7.48 -17.14
CA LEU A 39 0.25 8.14 -16.88
C LEU A 39 0.41 8.49 -15.39
N LEU A 40 -0.64 9.05 -14.77
CA LEU A 40 -0.67 9.29 -13.32
C LEU A 40 -0.56 7.98 -12.52
N GLU A 41 -1.23 6.93 -12.99
CA GLU A 41 -1.10 5.59 -12.41
C GLU A 41 0.32 5.04 -12.56
N GLY A 42 1.01 5.31 -13.68
CA GLY A 42 2.40 4.97 -13.88
C GLY A 42 3.32 5.62 -12.84
N VAL A 43 3.17 6.92 -12.59
CA VAL A 43 3.91 7.61 -11.51
C VAL A 43 3.64 6.96 -10.15
N TYR A 44 2.37 6.71 -9.82
CA TYR A 44 2.01 6.08 -8.55
C TYR A 44 2.59 4.67 -8.43
N PHE A 45 2.53 3.87 -9.49
CA PHE A 45 3.08 2.53 -9.53
C PHE A 45 4.61 2.54 -9.39
N GLY A 46 5.31 3.47 -10.05
CA GLY A 46 6.75 3.65 -9.87
C GLY A 46 7.13 4.03 -8.44
N CYS A 47 6.30 4.81 -7.74
CA CYS A 47 6.57 5.22 -6.36
C CYS A 47 6.18 4.18 -5.30
N THR A 48 5.28 3.24 -5.61
CA THR A 48 4.68 2.36 -4.58
C THR A 48 4.73 0.88 -4.90
N GLY A 49 5.00 0.54 -6.16
CA GLY A 49 4.89 -0.82 -6.69
C GLY A 49 3.46 -1.34 -6.75
N GLY A 50 2.42 -0.51 -6.56
CA GLY A 50 1.02 -0.93 -6.58
C GLY A 50 0.13 0.03 -7.35
N SER A 51 -1.03 -0.45 -7.81
CA SER A 51 -2.03 0.41 -8.47
C SER A 51 -2.93 1.11 -7.45
N PRO A 52 -3.28 2.40 -7.66
CA PRO A 52 -4.30 3.07 -6.87
C PRO A 52 -5.73 2.79 -7.38
N ARG A 53 -5.88 2.10 -8.52
CA ARG A 53 -7.16 1.91 -9.24
C ARG A 53 -7.69 0.49 -9.20
N THR A 54 -6.81 -0.51 -9.17
CA THR A 54 -7.20 -1.92 -9.28
C THR A 54 -6.34 -2.80 -8.37
N SER A 55 -6.95 -3.84 -7.81
CA SER A 55 -6.22 -4.95 -7.18
C SER A 55 -5.83 -6.02 -8.20
N ASN A 56 -6.39 -5.99 -9.41
CA ASN A 56 -6.06 -6.91 -10.48
C ASN A 56 -4.93 -6.31 -11.34
N GLU A 57 -3.70 -6.54 -10.89
CA GLU A 57 -2.53 -5.92 -11.49
C GLU A 57 -2.22 -6.44 -12.90
N ARG A 58 -2.83 -7.56 -13.33
CA ARG A 58 -2.80 -8.00 -14.74
C ARG A 58 -3.24 -6.90 -15.69
N GLU A 59 -4.15 -6.03 -15.26
CA GLU A 59 -4.65 -4.93 -16.06
C GLU A 59 -3.63 -3.80 -16.26
N LEU A 60 -2.51 -3.81 -15.53
CA LEU A 60 -1.40 -2.87 -15.73
C LEU A 60 -0.57 -3.23 -16.96
N VAL A 61 -0.61 -4.48 -17.41
CA VAL A 61 0.11 -4.93 -18.60
C VAL A 61 -0.69 -4.59 -19.84
N ARG A 62 -0.03 -3.98 -20.82
CA ARG A 62 -0.65 -3.64 -22.10
C ARG A 62 -1.17 -4.90 -22.78
N ARG A 63 -2.35 -4.80 -23.40
CA ARG A 63 -2.93 -5.92 -24.16
C ARG A 63 -1.96 -6.40 -25.24
N GLY A 64 -1.70 -7.70 -25.26
CA GLY A 64 -0.75 -8.34 -26.18
C GLY A 64 0.71 -8.33 -25.71
N ALA A 65 1.03 -7.68 -24.59
CA ALA A 65 2.36 -7.74 -23.98
C ALA A 65 2.41 -8.77 -22.83
N ALA A 66 3.60 -9.26 -22.53
CA ALA A 66 3.83 -10.21 -21.43
C ALA A 66 4.20 -9.52 -20.11
N VAL A 67 4.88 -8.38 -20.19
CA VAL A 67 5.47 -7.66 -19.05
C VAL A 67 5.17 -6.18 -19.17
N ALA A 68 4.91 -5.53 -18.04
CA ALA A 68 4.97 -4.07 -17.92
C ALA A 68 6.21 -3.65 -17.14
N ARG A 69 6.83 -2.54 -17.52
CA ARG A 69 7.92 -1.91 -16.78
C ARG A 69 7.66 -0.43 -16.58
N VAL A 70 7.86 0.02 -15.35
CA VAL A 70 7.84 1.43 -14.97
C VAL A 70 9.18 1.77 -14.32
N VAL A 71 9.78 2.87 -14.75
CA VAL A 71 10.97 3.42 -14.11
C VAL A 71 10.69 4.86 -13.74
N ILE A 72 11.12 5.25 -12.55
CA ILE A 72 11.15 6.65 -12.15
C ILE A 72 12.54 7.04 -11.67
N ASP A 73 12.97 8.23 -12.08
CA ASP A 73 14.11 8.89 -11.46
C ASP A 73 13.58 9.92 -10.47
N THR A 74 14.22 9.98 -9.30
CA THR A 74 13.80 10.82 -8.19
C THR A 74 14.98 11.60 -7.66
N ARG A 75 14.72 12.77 -7.08
CA ARG A 75 15.74 13.63 -6.47
C ARG A 75 15.20 14.29 -5.21
N ASP A 76 15.99 14.32 -4.16
CA ASP A 76 15.82 15.23 -3.02
C ASP A 76 17.07 16.11 -2.85
N ALA A 77 17.21 16.75 -1.68
CA ALA A 77 18.34 17.65 -1.43
C ALA A 77 19.68 16.89 -1.35
N ASP A 78 19.64 15.62 -0.95
CA ASP A 78 20.81 14.86 -0.52
C ASP A 78 21.16 13.74 -1.52
N ALA A 79 20.19 13.24 -2.29
CA ALA A 79 20.36 12.10 -3.17
C ALA A 79 19.46 12.13 -4.42
N ALA A 80 19.87 11.35 -5.41
CA ALA A 80 19.04 10.95 -6.53
C ALA A 80 18.93 9.43 -6.56
N HIS A 81 17.71 8.91 -6.78
CA HIS A 81 17.44 7.48 -6.81
C HIS A 81 16.70 7.08 -8.06
N ARG A 82 17.05 5.92 -8.61
CA ARG A 82 16.33 5.26 -9.71
C ARG A 82 15.53 4.09 -9.17
N LEU A 83 14.20 4.15 -9.27
CA LEU A 83 13.30 3.08 -8.87
C LEU A 83 12.73 2.40 -10.11
N GLU A 84 12.81 1.07 -10.16
CA GLU A 84 12.32 0.26 -11.28
C GLU A 84 11.32 -0.78 -10.78
N ALA A 85 10.14 -0.85 -11.41
CA ALA A 85 9.12 -1.83 -11.13
C ALA A 85 8.73 -2.58 -12.41
N GLY A 86 9.07 -3.87 -12.46
CA GLY A 86 8.65 -4.81 -13.48
C GLY A 86 7.54 -5.73 -12.96
N PHE A 87 6.56 -6.01 -13.81
CA PHE A 87 5.47 -6.92 -13.47
C PHE A 87 5.10 -7.84 -14.63
N GLN A 88 5.16 -9.15 -14.38
CA GLN A 88 4.66 -10.21 -15.25
C GLN A 88 3.45 -10.89 -14.59
N PRO A 89 2.31 -11.07 -15.28
CA PRO A 89 1.15 -11.75 -14.74
C PRO A 89 1.47 -13.17 -14.26
N GLY A 90 1.24 -13.45 -12.97
CA GLY A 90 1.51 -14.76 -12.38
C GLY A 90 2.87 -14.85 -11.67
N GLU A 91 3.70 -13.81 -11.75
CA GLU A 91 4.98 -13.73 -11.07
C GLU A 91 5.00 -12.65 -9.99
N ALA A 92 5.96 -12.74 -9.08
CA ALA A 92 6.25 -11.66 -8.15
C ALA A 92 6.77 -10.43 -8.91
N LYS A 93 6.53 -9.23 -8.37
CA LYS A 93 7.09 -8.01 -8.95
C LYS A 93 8.60 -8.00 -8.82
N HIS A 94 9.26 -7.55 -9.87
CA HIS A 94 10.69 -7.28 -9.87
C HIS A 94 10.90 -5.81 -9.55
N LEU A 95 11.29 -5.53 -8.31
CA LEU A 95 11.53 -4.17 -7.83
C LEU A 95 13.02 -3.94 -7.65
N ARG A 96 13.54 -2.80 -8.13
CA ARG A 96 14.93 -2.40 -7.94
C ARG A 96 15.03 -0.94 -7.52
N VAL A 97 16.02 -0.63 -6.69
CA VAL A 97 16.44 0.74 -6.35
C VAL A 97 17.94 0.85 -6.55
N ASP A 98 18.35 1.80 -7.38
CA ASP A 98 19.76 2.05 -7.73
C ASP A 98 20.47 0.76 -8.21
N GLY A 99 19.74 -0.03 -9.01
CA GLY A 99 20.21 -1.31 -9.56
C GLY A 99 20.12 -2.50 -8.61
N ASN A 100 19.82 -2.32 -7.32
CA ASN A 100 19.72 -3.40 -6.35
C ASN A 100 18.28 -3.91 -6.22
N SER A 101 18.09 -5.24 -6.24
CA SER A 101 16.77 -5.85 -6.05
C SER A 101 16.26 -5.64 -4.62
N VAL A 102 14.99 -5.27 -4.49
CA VAL A 102 14.31 -5.04 -3.21
C VAL A 102 13.01 -5.83 -3.13
N ALA A 103 12.60 -6.22 -1.93
CA ALA A 103 11.34 -6.95 -1.74
C ALA A 103 10.10 -6.05 -1.84
N SER A 104 10.23 -4.78 -1.48
CA SER A 104 9.14 -3.79 -1.49
C SER A 104 9.70 -2.38 -1.49
N PHE A 105 9.06 -1.46 -2.21
CA PHE A 105 9.34 -0.03 -2.06
C PHE A 105 8.85 0.52 -0.73
N ALA A 106 7.80 -0.07 -0.13
CA ALA A 106 7.16 0.47 1.06
C ALA A 106 8.10 0.53 2.29
N ALA A 107 9.15 -0.28 2.31
CA ALA A 107 10.12 -0.35 3.41
C ALA A 107 11.38 0.52 3.19
N LEU A 108 11.39 1.34 2.13
CA LEU A 108 12.57 2.12 1.74
C LEU A 108 12.39 3.60 2.09
N ASP A 109 13.42 4.20 2.67
CA ASP A 109 13.46 5.66 2.91
C ASP A 109 13.58 6.44 1.59
N ALA A 110 14.22 5.83 0.58
CA ALA A 110 14.34 6.38 -0.77
C ALA A 110 13.01 6.41 -1.56
N ARG A 111 11.91 5.91 -0.97
CA ARG A 111 10.61 5.86 -1.64
C ARG A 111 9.96 7.25 -1.66
N PRO A 112 9.55 7.77 -2.82
CA PRO A 112 8.76 8.99 -2.88
C PRO A 112 7.40 8.83 -2.20
N LEU A 113 7.06 9.78 -1.33
CA LEU A 113 5.70 9.91 -0.83
C LEU A 113 4.80 10.43 -1.95
N VAL A 114 3.75 9.66 -2.27
CA VAL A 114 2.80 9.99 -3.32
C VAL A 114 1.37 9.91 -2.79
N SER A 115 0.57 10.91 -3.12
CA SER A 115 -0.87 10.89 -2.96
C SER A 115 -1.53 11.08 -4.32
N VAL A 116 -2.67 10.42 -4.52
CA VAL A 116 -3.42 10.50 -5.77
C VAL A 116 -4.88 10.77 -5.48
N PHE A 117 -5.45 11.66 -6.28
CA PHE A 117 -6.85 12.02 -6.28
C PHE A 117 -7.47 11.48 -7.55
N LEU A 118 -8.14 10.34 -7.43
CA LEU A 118 -8.84 9.66 -8.53
C LEU A 118 -10.31 9.45 -8.13
N PRO A 119 -11.25 9.40 -9.09
CA PRO A 119 -12.65 9.08 -8.79
C PRO A 119 -12.82 7.80 -7.96
N GLU A 120 -12.02 6.77 -8.25
CA GLU A 120 -12.01 5.48 -7.57
C GLU A 120 -11.64 5.60 -6.08
N ARG A 121 -10.95 6.67 -5.66
CA ARG A 121 -10.55 6.89 -4.26
C ARG A 121 -11.74 7.27 -3.36
N LEU A 122 -12.90 7.58 -3.92
CA LEU A 122 -14.15 7.75 -3.15
C LEU A 122 -14.56 6.46 -2.41
N GLU A 123 -14.08 5.29 -2.83
CA GLU A 123 -14.25 4.02 -2.12
C GLU A 123 -13.68 4.05 -0.70
N LEU A 124 -12.71 4.93 -0.39
CA LEU A 124 -12.24 5.08 0.97
C LEU A 124 -13.36 5.56 1.91
N VAL A 125 -14.28 6.38 1.39
CA VAL A 125 -15.41 6.93 2.15
C VAL A 125 -16.63 6.02 2.05
N LYS A 126 -17.03 5.65 0.83
CA LYS A 126 -18.29 4.93 0.57
C LYS A 126 -18.16 3.42 0.60
N GLY A 127 -16.94 2.91 0.49
CA GLY A 127 -16.67 1.49 0.29
C GLY A 127 -16.53 0.69 1.58
N ALA A 128 -16.14 -0.56 1.38
CA ALA A 128 -15.97 -1.53 2.45
C ALA A 128 -14.77 -1.19 3.38
N PRO A 129 -14.79 -1.67 4.64
CA PRO A 129 -13.66 -1.50 5.58
C PRO A 129 -12.31 -2.01 5.07
N ALA A 130 -12.30 -2.95 4.12
CA ALA A 130 -11.08 -3.49 3.54
C ALA A 130 -10.24 -2.41 2.83
N SER A 131 -10.87 -1.54 2.05
CA SER A 131 -10.20 -0.45 1.33
C SER A 131 -9.56 0.56 2.30
N ARG A 132 -10.28 0.91 3.37
CA ARG A 132 -9.74 1.79 4.43
C ARG A 132 -8.56 1.17 5.17
N ARG A 133 -8.60 -0.12 5.49
CA ARG A 133 -7.47 -0.82 6.12
C ARG A 133 -6.25 -0.85 5.20
N ALA A 134 -6.44 -1.19 3.92
CA ALA A 134 -5.34 -1.20 2.95
C ALA A 134 -4.72 0.19 2.79
N HIS A 135 -5.53 1.24 2.76
CA HIS A 135 -5.04 2.61 2.74
C HIS A 135 -4.29 2.98 4.01
N LEU A 136 -4.82 2.63 5.19
CA LEU A 136 -4.15 2.90 6.46
C LEU A 136 -2.81 2.16 6.56
N ASP A 137 -2.72 0.93 6.08
CA ASP A 137 -1.45 0.18 6.03
C ASP A 137 -0.42 0.87 5.12
N GLN A 138 -0.87 1.48 4.01
CA GLN A 138 0.00 2.31 3.15
C GLN A 138 0.45 3.59 3.85
N VAL A 139 -0.42 4.23 4.65
CA VAL A 139 -0.09 5.42 5.44
C VAL A 139 0.93 5.08 6.52
N VAL A 140 0.76 3.96 7.24
CA VAL A 140 1.73 3.47 8.22
C VAL A 140 3.11 3.30 7.58
N ALA A 141 3.19 2.63 6.44
CA ALA A 141 4.46 2.45 5.72
C ALA A 141 5.06 3.76 5.18
N ALA A 142 4.21 4.76 4.86
CA ALA A 142 4.66 6.08 4.43
C ALA A 142 5.21 6.91 5.59
N LEU A 143 4.65 6.78 6.79
CA LEU A 143 5.13 7.48 8.00
C LEU A 143 6.36 6.78 8.59
N TRP A 144 6.35 5.45 8.58
CA TRP A 144 7.38 4.62 9.20
C TRP A 144 7.73 3.44 8.28
N PRO A 145 8.67 3.62 7.35
CA PRO A 145 9.09 2.57 6.41
C PRO A 145 9.50 1.27 7.10
N ALA A 146 10.17 1.36 8.25
CA ALA A 146 10.54 0.21 9.08
C ALA A 146 9.35 -0.67 9.53
N ARG A 147 8.12 -0.14 9.51
CA ARG A 147 6.89 -0.82 9.92
C ARG A 147 6.08 -1.40 8.74
N ALA A 148 6.57 -1.26 7.51
CA ALA A 148 5.88 -1.73 6.31
C ALA A 148 5.59 -3.25 6.31
N GLY A 149 6.35 -4.03 7.08
CA GLY A 149 6.18 -5.48 7.21
C GLY A 149 5.04 -5.94 8.13
N GLY A 150 4.51 -5.07 9.02
CA GLY A 150 3.57 -5.51 10.06
C GLY A 150 2.31 -6.18 9.52
N ARG A 151 1.73 -5.64 8.44
CA ARG A 151 0.55 -6.22 7.80
C ARG A 151 0.81 -7.62 7.21
N SER A 152 1.99 -7.83 6.61
CA SER A 152 2.33 -9.11 5.97
C SER A 152 2.71 -10.16 7.01
N ALA A 153 3.38 -9.77 8.10
CA ALA A 153 3.65 -10.63 9.25
C ALA A 153 2.33 -11.14 9.87
N TYR A 154 1.40 -10.23 10.19
CA TYR A 154 0.06 -10.60 10.69
C TYR A 154 -0.70 -11.53 9.72
N SER A 155 -0.67 -11.25 8.40
CA SER A 155 -1.29 -12.13 7.39
C SER A 155 -0.73 -13.55 7.43
N ARG A 156 0.58 -13.70 7.56
CA ARG A 156 1.24 -15.01 7.56
C ARG A 156 0.86 -15.80 8.81
N ALA A 157 0.94 -15.18 9.98
CA ALA A 157 0.51 -15.81 11.23
C ALA A 157 -0.96 -16.26 11.16
N LEU A 158 -1.85 -15.40 10.65
CA LEU A 158 -3.27 -15.73 10.48
C LEU A 158 -3.50 -16.89 9.51
N ALA A 159 -2.76 -16.92 8.39
CA ALA A 159 -2.86 -17.98 7.40
C ALA A 159 -2.39 -19.33 7.97
N GLN A 160 -1.28 -19.34 8.71
CA GLN A 160 -0.74 -20.54 9.37
C GLN A 160 -1.71 -21.06 10.43
N ARG A 161 -2.28 -20.18 11.26
CA ARG A 161 -3.34 -20.52 12.21
C ARG A 161 -4.55 -21.14 11.53
N ASN A 162 -5.05 -20.53 10.46
CA ASN A 162 -6.21 -21.05 9.72
C ASN A 162 -5.93 -22.41 9.08
N ALA A 163 -4.72 -22.63 8.55
CA ALA A 163 -4.30 -23.92 8.02
C ALA A 163 -4.24 -24.99 9.13
N LEU A 164 -3.76 -24.63 10.32
CA LEU A 164 -3.73 -25.52 11.46
C LEU A 164 -5.15 -25.87 11.95
N LEU A 165 -6.06 -24.89 12.04
CA LEU A 165 -7.48 -25.14 12.36
C LEU A 165 -8.13 -26.12 11.39
N ALA A 166 -7.80 -26.04 10.09
CA ALA A 166 -8.29 -26.99 9.10
C ALA A 166 -7.77 -28.40 9.36
N ARG A 167 -6.49 -28.57 9.76
CA ARG A 167 -5.90 -29.87 10.13
C ARG A 167 -6.46 -30.45 11.42
N ILE A 168 -6.75 -29.61 12.42
CA ILE A 168 -7.40 -30.04 13.66
C ILE A 168 -8.78 -30.61 13.36
N ARG A 169 -9.55 -29.96 12.48
CA ARG A 169 -10.88 -30.43 12.06
C ARG A 169 -10.86 -31.81 11.41
N THR A 170 -9.77 -32.18 10.74
CA THR A 170 -9.60 -33.50 10.13
C THR A 170 -8.90 -34.52 11.04
N GLY A 171 -8.62 -34.15 12.30
CA GLY A 171 -7.90 -35.01 13.25
C GLY A 171 -6.39 -35.15 12.96
N ALA A 172 -5.86 -34.40 12.00
CA ALA A 172 -4.45 -34.45 11.60
C ALA A 172 -3.52 -33.57 12.46
N SER A 173 -4.07 -32.95 13.52
CA SER A 173 -3.33 -32.17 14.53
C SER A 173 -4.15 -32.01 15.82
N SER A 174 -3.47 -31.64 16.92
CA SER A 174 -4.08 -31.39 18.23
C SER A 174 -4.46 -29.91 18.40
N PRO A 175 -5.56 -29.58 19.11
CA PRO A 175 -5.87 -28.20 19.51
C PRO A 175 -4.72 -27.48 20.22
N SER A 176 -3.92 -28.20 21.00
CA SER A 176 -2.74 -27.65 21.71
C SER A 176 -1.65 -27.10 20.80
N ALA A 177 -1.71 -27.38 19.49
CA ALA A 177 -0.78 -26.80 18.53
C ALA A 177 -1.11 -25.33 18.19
N LEU A 178 -2.31 -24.84 18.57
CA LEU A 178 -2.74 -23.47 18.29
C LEU A 178 -2.00 -22.44 19.14
N ASP A 179 -1.63 -22.76 20.38
CA ASP A 179 -1.05 -21.83 21.35
C ASP A 179 0.12 -21.02 20.79
N ALA A 180 1.02 -21.67 20.03
CA ALA A 180 2.16 -20.99 19.41
C ALA A 180 1.73 -19.97 18.34
N TRP A 181 0.75 -20.33 17.52
CA TRP A 181 0.22 -19.46 16.46
C TRP A 181 -0.71 -18.38 17.01
N ASP A 182 -1.43 -18.65 18.10
CA ASP A 182 -2.21 -17.64 18.83
C ASP A 182 -1.28 -16.58 19.43
N ALA A 183 -0.17 -16.99 20.05
CA ALA A 183 0.83 -16.07 20.58
C ALA A 183 1.53 -15.24 19.49
N GLU A 184 1.87 -15.85 18.34
CA GLU A 184 2.44 -15.12 17.20
C GLU A 184 1.42 -14.15 16.59
N LEU A 185 0.20 -14.61 16.33
CA LEU A 185 -0.87 -13.79 15.77
C LEU A 185 -1.21 -12.61 16.70
N ALA A 186 -1.23 -12.85 18.01
CA ALA A 186 -1.50 -11.81 19.00
C ALA A 186 -0.40 -10.74 19.02
N ARG A 187 0.87 -11.16 18.98
CA ARG A 187 2.02 -10.24 18.95
C ARG A 187 1.98 -9.34 17.71
N GLU A 188 1.82 -9.93 16.54
CA GLU A 188 1.72 -9.19 15.28
C GLU A 188 0.44 -8.33 15.22
N GLY A 189 -0.64 -8.82 15.82
CA GLY A 189 -1.93 -8.14 15.90
C GLY A 189 -1.85 -6.85 16.69
N VAL A 190 -1.25 -6.90 17.89
CA VAL A 190 -1.07 -5.72 18.76
C VAL A 190 -0.18 -4.68 18.10
N ALA A 191 0.98 -5.07 17.58
CA ALA A 191 1.88 -4.15 16.88
C ALA A 191 1.16 -3.46 15.70
N LEU A 192 0.40 -4.22 14.90
CA LEU A 192 -0.37 -3.66 13.79
C LEU A 192 -1.51 -2.72 14.27
N MET A 193 -2.13 -3.00 15.41
CA MET A 193 -3.14 -2.10 15.99
C MET A 193 -2.52 -0.81 16.51
N GLU A 194 -1.38 -0.89 17.19
CA GLU A 194 -0.62 0.27 17.69
C GLU A 194 -0.18 1.18 16.55
N ASP A 195 0.38 0.62 15.48
CA ASP A 195 0.79 1.35 14.28
C ASP A 195 -0.38 2.10 13.64
N ARG A 196 -1.51 1.42 13.50
CA ARG A 196 -2.73 1.99 12.93
C ARG A 196 -3.33 3.07 13.83
N ALA A 197 -3.33 2.86 15.15
CA ALA A 197 -3.80 3.83 16.12
C ALA A 197 -2.93 5.10 16.07
N GLY A 198 -1.60 4.94 16.11
CA GLY A 198 -0.65 6.05 16.02
C GLY A 198 -0.79 6.84 14.72
N ALA A 199 -0.95 6.16 13.58
CA ALA A 199 -1.18 6.83 12.29
C ALA A 199 -2.49 7.63 12.28
N ILE A 200 -3.58 7.08 12.82
CA ILE A 200 -4.85 7.82 12.90
C ILE A 200 -4.76 8.99 13.87
N GLU A 201 -4.09 8.85 15.01
CA GLU A 201 -3.92 9.95 15.98
C GLU A 201 -3.21 11.14 15.34
N GLY A 202 -2.11 10.90 14.61
CA GLY A 202 -1.40 11.95 13.86
C GLY A 202 -2.23 12.61 12.76
N LEU A 203 -3.31 11.97 12.30
CA LEU A 203 -4.21 12.52 11.28
C LEU A 203 -5.39 13.30 11.86
N ARG A 204 -5.70 13.21 13.16
CA ARG A 204 -6.94 13.79 13.71
C ARG A 204 -7.03 15.30 13.53
N GLU A 205 -6.01 16.04 13.96
CA GLU A 205 -5.98 17.51 13.80
C GLU A 205 -5.92 17.92 12.32
N PRO A 206 -5.00 17.39 11.48
CA PRO A 206 -4.93 17.78 10.09
C PRO A 206 -6.22 17.48 9.33
N PHE A 207 -6.87 16.34 9.61
CA PHE A 207 -8.14 15.97 8.99
C PHE A 207 -9.25 16.95 9.34
N ALA A 208 -9.45 17.24 10.63
CA ALA A 208 -10.49 18.18 11.08
C ALA A 208 -10.26 19.59 10.51
N ARG A 209 -9.02 20.07 10.54
CA ARG A 209 -8.64 21.39 10.00
C ARG A 209 -8.88 21.48 8.49
N LEU A 210 -8.40 20.50 7.71
CA LEU A 210 -8.57 20.49 6.26
C LEU A 210 -10.04 20.31 5.86
N ALA A 211 -10.80 19.49 6.58
CA ALA A 211 -12.23 19.33 6.34
C ALA A 211 -13.00 20.65 6.55
N GLY A 212 -12.65 21.42 7.59
CA GLY A 212 -13.18 22.77 7.80
C GLY A 212 -12.84 23.73 6.66
N GLN A 213 -11.60 23.72 6.18
CA GLN A 213 -11.17 24.54 5.03
C GLN A 213 -11.90 24.18 3.73
N LEU A 214 -12.25 22.91 3.56
CA LEU A 214 -13.02 22.41 2.41
C LEU A 214 -14.54 22.61 2.54
N GLY A 215 -15.01 23.18 3.66
CA GLY A 215 -16.42 23.47 3.88
C GLY A 215 -17.29 22.25 4.17
N LEU A 216 -16.73 21.15 4.69
CA LEU A 216 -17.54 20.00 5.08
C LEU A 216 -18.46 20.38 6.27
N PRO A 217 -19.76 20.03 6.22
CA PRO A 217 -20.68 20.35 7.29
C PRO A 217 -20.44 19.49 8.54
N GLY A 218 -20.43 20.13 9.70
CA GLY A 218 -20.28 19.48 11.01
C GLY A 218 -18.84 19.15 11.41
N PRO A 219 -18.62 18.62 12.62
CA PRO A 219 -17.30 18.23 13.09
C PRO A 219 -16.83 16.99 12.32
N ALA A 220 -15.94 17.18 11.34
CA ALA A 220 -15.31 16.09 10.61
C ALA A 220 -14.25 15.43 11.49
N GLU A 221 -14.40 14.12 11.72
CA GLU A 221 -13.48 13.34 12.53
C GLU A 221 -13.06 12.03 11.84
N VAL A 222 -11.87 11.57 12.22
CA VAL A 222 -11.38 10.23 11.88
C VAL A 222 -11.09 9.47 13.17
N ARG A 223 -11.48 8.19 13.23
CA ARG A 223 -11.30 7.34 14.40
C ARG A 223 -10.84 5.95 14.00
N TYR A 224 -9.89 5.40 14.75
CA TYR A 224 -9.52 4.00 14.67
C TYR A 224 -10.45 3.19 15.58
N ARG A 225 -11.11 2.17 15.02
CA ARG A 225 -12.03 1.27 15.75
C ARG A 225 -11.57 -0.17 15.53
N PRO A 226 -10.57 -0.66 16.28
CA PRO A 226 -10.18 -2.07 16.23
C PRO A 226 -11.34 -2.94 16.71
N ARG A 227 -11.39 -4.20 16.24
CA ARG A 227 -12.38 -5.17 16.71
C ARG A 227 -12.06 -5.67 18.12
N SER A 228 -10.77 -5.80 18.41
CA SER A 228 -10.25 -6.26 19.70
C SER A 228 -10.15 -5.09 20.68
N GLY A 229 -10.40 -5.37 21.97
CA GLY A 229 -10.15 -4.44 23.06
C GLY A 229 -8.77 -4.64 23.71
N ALA A 230 -8.05 -5.69 23.32
CA ALA A 230 -6.74 -6.00 23.86
C ALA A 230 -5.71 -4.91 23.55
N THR A 231 -4.88 -4.63 24.56
CA THR A 231 -3.77 -3.66 24.48
C THR A 231 -2.40 -4.32 24.49
N ASP A 232 -2.35 -5.63 24.75
CA ASP A 232 -1.14 -6.44 24.75
C ASP A 232 -1.39 -7.83 24.15
N ALA A 233 -0.30 -8.55 23.87
CA ALA A 233 -0.36 -9.84 23.20
C ALA A 233 -1.05 -10.91 24.07
N ALA A 234 -0.93 -10.80 25.40
CA ALA A 234 -1.58 -11.74 26.31
C ALA A 234 -3.11 -11.58 26.26
N GLY A 235 -3.62 -10.35 26.33
CA GLY A 235 -5.04 -10.04 26.21
C GLY A 235 -5.60 -10.43 24.85
N LEU A 236 -4.85 -10.19 23.76
CA LEU A 236 -5.31 -10.59 22.43
C LEU A 236 -5.31 -12.11 22.26
N ALA A 237 -4.34 -12.83 22.83
CA ALA A 237 -4.34 -14.29 22.83
C ALA A 237 -5.55 -14.86 23.58
N VAL A 238 -5.97 -14.24 24.70
CA VAL A 238 -7.19 -14.62 25.43
C VAL A 238 -8.45 -14.39 24.60
N GLU A 239 -8.53 -13.28 23.84
CA GLU A 239 -9.66 -13.03 22.93
C GLU A 239 -9.70 -14.00 21.72
N LEU A 240 -8.58 -14.64 21.38
CA LEU A 240 -8.45 -15.57 20.25
C LEU A 240 -8.82 -17.03 20.59
N ALA A 241 -8.74 -17.40 21.88
CA ALA A 241 -9.06 -18.71 22.43
C ALA A 241 -10.58 -18.95 22.48
#